data_AF-A0A4P5RUA3-F1
#
_entry.id   AF-A0A4P5RUA3-F1
#
_cell.length_a   1.000
_cell.length_b   1.000
_cell.length_c   1.000
_cell.angle_alpha   90.00
_cell.angle_beta   90.00
_cell.angle_gamma   90.00
#
_symmetry.space_group_name_H-M   'P 1'
#
loop_
_entity.id
_entity.type
_entity.pdbx_description
1 polymer ?
#
loop_
_entity_poly.entity_id
_entity_poly.type
_entity_poly.pdbx_seq_one_letter_code
_entity_poly.pdbx_strand_id
1 'polypeptide(L)'
;MNTRQEIIVALGGENSWIHNWSLGGCEFYGEIMDDATFGVWLSSEPISPDDYADLVAPEGFRKSGVGRSEHDAAFFLRPPGADVDGPVSSIVVDGRSFGLVARPGKPESGFTGVMVLPVYKSHRLFFASGRTLELLDTGDGFSLVPQAVESHLGRRKDPTIKRQMPNGWTSRHITLKDNLVIDLPCPARVAIFKNGDIFHGPVQLDLPT
;
A
#
# COMPACT_ATOMS: atom_id res chain seq x y z
N MET A 1 23.24 -1.28 -0.19
CA MET A 1 21.94 -1.80 -0.68
C MET A 1 21.62 -3.04 0.15
N ASN A 2 20.45 -3.11 0.78
CA ASN A 2 20.11 -4.26 1.62
C ASN A 2 19.85 -5.49 0.76
N THR A 3 20.26 -6.66 1.26
CA THR A 3 19.94 -7.92 0.59
C THR A 3 18.48 -8.31 0.87
N ARG A 4 17.88 -9.13 -0.01
CA ARG A 4 16.51 -9.66 0.21
C ARG A 4 16.37 -10.36 1.56
N GLN A 5 17.41 -11.08 1.99
CA GLN A 5 17.41 -11.78 3.27
C GLN A 5 17.42 -10.81 4.47
N GLU A 6 18.18 -9.72 4.39
CA GLU A 6 18.18 -8.68 5.44
C GLU A 6 16.80 -8.03 5.58
N ILE A 7 16.13 -7.73 4.46
CA ILE A 7 14.79 -7.15 4.45
C ILE A 7 13.78 -8.10 5.10
N ILE A 8 13.82 -9.37 4.72
CA ILE A 8 12.97 -10.42 5.29
C ILE A 8 13.16 -10.50 6.81
N VAL A 9 14.42 -10.52 7.28
CA VAL A 9 14.74 -10.55 8.71
C VAL A 9 14.23 -9.29 9.42
N ALA A 10 14.39 -8.11 8.82
CA ALA A 10 13.91 -6.85 9.39
C ALA A 10 12.38 -6.79 9.50
N LEU A 11 11.67 -7.31 8.50
CA LEU A 11 10.21 -7.40 8.50
C LEU A 11 9.68 -8.53 9.41
N GLY A 12 10.51 -9.52 9.75
CA GLY A 12 10.17 -10.57 10.72
C GLY A 12 9.02 -11.50 10.29
N GLY A 13 8.80 -11.67 8.99
CA GLY A 13 7.75 -12.54 8.43
C GLY A 13 8.19 -13.98 8.20
N GLU A 14 7.23 -14.88 8.02
CA GLU A 14 7.47 -16.28 7.66
C GLU A 14 7.76 -16.41 6.15
N ASN A 15 8.95 -16.94 5.83
CA ASN A 15 9.46 -17.01 4.45
C ASN A 15 8.60 -17.85 3.52
N SER A 16 7.96 -18.91 4.06
CA SER A 16 7.11 -19.81 3.28
C SER A 16 5.77 -19.18 2.87
N TRP A 17 5.37 -18.05 3.46
CA TRP A 17 4.12 -17.36 3.14
C TRP A 17 4.29 -16.43 1.94
N ILE A 18 4.60 -17.00 0.79
CA ILE A 18 5.03 -16.27 -0.42
C ILE A 18 4.09 -15.12 -0.84
N HIS A 19 2.78 -15.25 -0.62
CA HIS A 19 1.77 -14.27 -1.01
C HIS A 19 1.58 -13.13 0.00
N ASN A 20 2.17 -13.26 1.19
CA ASN A 20 2.17 -12.21 2.19
C ASN A 20 3.25 -11.17 1.90
N TRP A 21 4.17 -11.44 0.96
CA TRP A 21 5.33 -10.60 0.69
C TRP A 21 5.14 -9.73 -0.56
N SER A 22 5.64 -8.51 -0.49
CA SER A 22 5.95 -7.66 -1.64
C SER A 22 7.43 -7.28 -1.55
N LEU A 23 8.29 -7.98 -2.28
CA LEU A 23 9.76 -7.89 -2.18
C LEU A 23 10.42 -7.32 -3.45
N GLY A 24 9.64 -6.72 -4.33
CA GLY A 24 10.09 -6.19 -5.62
C GLY A 24 10.77 -4.82 -5.55
N GLY A 25 10.83 -4.17 -4.39
CA GLY A 25 11.26 -2.77 -4.30
C GLY A 25 10.16 -1.79 -4.67
N CYS A 26 10.58 -0.58 -5.06
CA CYS A 26 9.71 0.49 -5.55
C CYS A 26 9.18 0.23 -6.98
N GLU A 27 8.71 -0.98 -7.23
CA GLU A 27 8.16 -1.44 -8.50
C GLU A 27 6.63 -1.33 -8.53
N PHE A 28 6.03 -1.60 -9.69
CA PHE A 28 4.58 -1.60 -9.85
C PHE A 28 3.94 -2.89 -9.34
N TYR A 29 2.86 -2.74 -8.57
CA TYR A 29 2.02 -3.83 -8.08
C TYR A 29 0.57 -3.58 -8.44
N GLY A 30 -0.12 -4.65 -8.86
CA GLY A 30 -1.49 -4.61 -9.34
C GLY A 30 -2.46 -5.20 -8.34
N GLU A 31 -3.66 -4.64 -8.25
CA GLU A 31 -4.72 -5.06 -7.36
C GLU A 31 -5.99 -5.40 -8.15
N ILE A 32 -6.60 -6.54 -7.85
CA ILE A 32 -7.97 -6.84 -8.23
C ILE A 32 -8.85 -6.87 -6.98
N MET A 33 -10.14 -6.60 -7.15
CA MET A 33 -11.11 -6.61 -6.06
C MET A 33 -12.23 -7.59 -6.36
N ASP A 34 -12.56 -8.42 -5.38
CA ASP A 34 -13.76 -9.25 -5.36
C ASP A 34 -14.98 -8.37 -5.05
N ASP A 35 -15.95 -8.34 -5.95
CA ASP A 35 -17.14 -7.49 -5.83
C ASP A 35 -18.10 -7.96 -4.74
N ALA A 36 -18.10 -9.24 -4.38
CA ALA A 36 -18.99 -9.79 -3.36
C ALA A 36 -18.51 -9.47 -1.94
N THR A 37 -17.20 -9.53 -1.70
CA THR A 37 -16.62 -9.36 -0.37
C THR A 37 -15.83 -8.06 -0.17
N PHE A 38 -15.63 -7.29 -1.25
CA PHE A 38 -14.71 -6.15 -1.31
C PHE A 38 -13.27 -6.53 -0.93
N GLY A 39 -12.90 -7.81 -1.05
CA GLY A 39 -11.53 -8.27 -0.82
C GLY A 39 -10.58 -7.71 -1.87
N VAL A 40 -9.50 -7.07 -1.43
CA VAL A 40 -8.42 -6.57 -2.30
C VAL A 40 -7.34 -7.63 -2.37
N TRP A 41 -7.06 -8.05 -3.60
CA TRP A 41 -6.08 -9.07 -3.94
C TRP A 41 -4.92 -8.39 -4.66
N LEU A 42 -3.73 -8.41 -4.05
CA LEU A 42 -2.53 -7.77 -4.56
C LEU A 42 -1.65 -8.80 -5.27
N SER A 43 -1.06 -8.44 -6.40
CA SER A 43 -0.10 -9.30 -7.11
C SER A 43 1.08 -9.62 -6.20
N SER A 44 1.45 -10.89 -6.10
CA SER A 44 2.58 -11.30 -5.23
C SER A 44 3.94 -10.86 -5.80
N GLU A 45 4.00 -10.63 -7.11
CA GLU A 45 5.18 -10.14 -7.82
C GLU A 45 4.86 -8.82 -8.54
N PRO A 46 5.89 -8.03 -8.88
CA PRO A 46 5.71 -6.86 -9.72
C PRO A 46 4.98 -7.15 -11.03
N ILE A 47 4.16 -6.22 -11.45
CA ILE A 47 3.43 -6.25 -12.73
C ILE A 47 3.54 -4.89 -13.39
N SER A 48 3.92 -4.85 -14.66
CA SER A 48 4.00 -3.59 -15.40
C SER A 48 2.60 -2.98 -15.60
N PRO A 49 2.47 -1.66 -15.77
CA PRO A 49 1.20 -1.03 -16.10
C PRO A 49 0.54 -1.61 -17.36
N ASP A 50 1.33 -1.95 -18.38
CA ASP A 50 0.83 -2.52 -19.64
C ASP A 50 0.33 -3.95 -19.44
N ASP A 51 1.10 -4.80 -18.74
CA ASP A 51 0.67 -6.16 -18.39
C ASP A 51 -0.62 -6.14 -17.54
N TYR A 52 -0.74 -5.18 -16.63
CA TYR A 52 -1.95 -5.00 -15.82
C TYR A 52 -3.13 -4.45 -16.64
N ALA A 53 -2.86 -3.63 -17.66
CA ALA A 53 -3.88 -3.16 -18.59
C ALA A 53 -4.45 -4.33 -19.42
N ASP A 54 -3.62 -5.30 -19.80
CA ASP A 54 -4.00 -6.48 -20.55
C ASP A 54 -4.61 -7.59 -19.66
N LEU A 55 -4.34 -7.56 -18.35
CA LEU A 55 -4.91 -8.51 -17.39
C LEU A 55 -6.44 -8.55 -17.48
N VAL A 56 -6.97 -9.77 -17.66
CA VAL A 56 -8.40 -10.07 -17.63
C VAL A 56 -8.79 -10.55 -16.23
N ALA A 57 -9.55 -9.73 -15.50
CA ALA A 57 -10.08 -10.12 -14.20
C ALA A 57 -11.12 -11.25 -14.37
N PRO A 58 -11.15 -12.26 -13.49
CA PRO A 58 -12.15 -13.32 -13.54
C PRO A 58 -13.54 -12.79 -13.21
N GLU A 59 -14.58 -13.58 -13.51
CA GLU A 59 -15.96 -13.23 -13.16
C GLU A 59 -16.11 -12.97 -11.65
N GLY A 60 -16.85 -11.91 -11.29
CA GLY A 60 -17.01 -11.47 -9.90
C GLY A 60 -15.84 -10.63 -9.37
N PHE A 61 -14.80 -10.40 -10.18
CA PHE A 61 -13.70 -9.52 -9.85
C PHE A 61 -13.61 -8.35 -10.82
N ARG A 62 -13.05 -7.25 -10.32
CA ARG A 62 -12.68 -6.09 -11.14
C ARG A 62 -11.24 -5.67 -10.87
N LYS A 63 -10.61 -5.06 -11.87
CA LYS A 63 -9.34 -4.33 -11.68
C LYS A 63 -9.57 -3.15 -10.75
N SER A 64 -8.90 -3.11 -9.60
CA SER A 64 -9.01 -1.99 -8.65
C SER A 64 -7.93 -0.95 -8.87
N GLY A 65 -6.72 -1.35 -9.22
CA GLY A 65 -5.68 -0.43 -9.69
C GLY A 65 -4.29 -1.03 -9.76
N VAL A 66 -3.34 -0.30 -10.34
CA VAL A 66 -1.90 -0.61 -10.26
C VAL A 66 -1.17 0.67 -9.88
N GLY A 67 -0.16 0.55 -9.03
CA GLY A 67 0.62 1.68 -8.54
C GLY A 67 2.05 1.27 -8.26
N ARG A 68 2.95 2.24 -8.35
CA ARG A 68 4.36 2.04 -8.03
C ARG A 68 4.56 2.22 -6.54
N SER A 69 5.11 1.21 -5.88
CA SER A 69 5.38 1.25 -4.46
C SER A 69 6.40 2.34 -4.10
N GLU A 70 6.20 3.01 -2.98
CA GLU A 70 7.17 3.96 -2.39
C GLU A 70 8.04 3.33 -1.28
N HIS A 71 7.68 2.13 -0.83
CA HIS A 71 8.44 1.32 0.12
C HIS A 71 9.31 0.29 -0.61
N ASP A 72 10.40 -0.12 0.02
CA ASP A 72 11.33 -1.10 -0.56
C ASP A 72 10.83 -2.54 -0.40
N ALA A 73 10.03 -2.80 0.64
CA ALA A 73 9.29 -4.05 0.78
C ALA A 73 8.10 -3.92 1.74
N ALA A 74 7.17 -4.86 1.63
CA ALA A 74 6.07 -4.99 2.56
C ALA A 74 5.78 -6.45 2.90
N PHE A 75 5.16 -6.64 4.07
CA PHE A 75 4.68 -7.92 4.55
C PHE A 75 3.29 -7.78 5.16
N PHE A 76 2.40 -8.72 4.85
CA PHE A 76 1.09 -8.82 5.44
C PHE A 76 1.08 -9.92 6.49
N LEU A 77 0.99 -9.60 7.79
CA LEU A 77 1.18 -10.63 8.84
C LEU A 77 0.02 -11.65 8.90
N ARG A 78 -1.19 -11.22 8.54
CA ARG A 78 -2.40 -12.04 8.59
C ARG A 78 -3.44 -11.65 7.54
N PRO A 79 -4.34 -12.57 7.17
CA PRO A 79 -5.49 -12.27 6.32
C PRO A 79 -6.36 -11.13 6.88
N PRO A 80 -7.04 -10.35 6.03
CA PRO A 80 -7.98 -9.32 6.47
C PRO A 80 -9.09 -9.89 7.36
N GLY A 81 -9.19 -9.37 8.59
CA GLY A 81 -10.16 -9.78 9.59
C GLY A 81 -9.79 -11.03 10.40
N ALA A 82 -8.57 -11.55 10.24
CA ALA A 82 -8.05 -12.61 11.09
C ALA A 82 -7.43 -12.04 12.37
N ASP A 83 -7.58 -12.77 13.49
CA ASP A 83 -6.95 -12.43 14.77
C ASP A 83 -5.56 -13.07 14.96
N VAL A 84 -5.22 -14.05 14.11
CA VAL A 84 -3.99 -14.85 14.21
C VAL A 84 -3.14 -14.66 12.95
N ASP A 85 -1.82 -14.57 13.14
CA ASP A 85 -0.84 -14.54 12.05
C ASP A 85 -0.89 -15.82 11.21
N GLY A 86 -0.78 -15.66 9.89
CA GLY A 86 -0.92 -16.78 8.98
C GLY A 86 -0.81 -16.38 7.51
N PRO A 87 -0.69 -17.38 6.62
CA PRO A 87 -0.65 -17.13 5.19
C PRO A 87 -1.96 -16.50 4.72
N VAL A 88 -1.88 -15.53 3.82
CA VAL A 88 -3.05 -15.00 3.12
C VAL A 88 -3.58 -16.03 2.13
N SER A 89 -4.90 -16.03 1.91
CA SER A 89 -5.48 -16.76 0.78
C SER A 89 -4.90 -16.25 -0.53
N SER A 90 -4.69 -17.14 -1.49
CA SER A 90 -4.20 -16.77 -2.81
C SER A 90 -5.02 -17.35 -3.95
N ILE A 91 -4.94 -16.69 -5.10
CA ILE A 91 -5.53 -17.12 -6.37
C ILE A 91 -4.51 -16.91 -7.49
N VAL A 92 -4.75 -17.57 -8.63
CA VAL A 92 -4.01 -17.32 -9.87
C VAL A 92 -4.97 -16.72 -10.90
N VAL A 93 -4.59 -15.58 -11.46
CA VAL A 93 -5.32 -14.88 -12.51
C VAL A 93 -4.35 -14.62 -13.64
N ASP A 94 -4.66 -15.15 -14.83
CA ASP A 94 -3.84 -15.01 -16.03
C ASP A 94 -2.37 -15.42 -15.79
N GLY A 95 -2.17 -16.56 -15.12
CA GLY A 95 -0.84 -17.07 -14.77
C GLY A 95 -0.11 -16.30 -13.66
N ARG A 96 -0.68 -15.23 -13.12
CA ARG A 96 -0.09 -14.42 -12.04
C ARG A 96 -0.76 -14.70 -10.71
N SER A 97 0.04 -14.73 -9.64
CA SER A 97 -0.49 -14.97 -8.30
C SER A 97 -0.88 -13.69 -7.59
N PHE A 98 -2.02 -13.74 -6.89
CA PHE A 98 -2.54 -12.66 -6.07
C PHE A 98 -2.86 -13.17 -4.67
N GLY A 99 -2.55 -12.37 -3.64
CA GLY A 99 -2.89 -12.64 -2.23
C GLY A 99 -3.97 -11.69 -1.71
N LEU A 100 -4.92 -12.20 -0.92
CA LEU A 100 -5.95 -11.37 -0.26
C LEU A 100 -5.34 -10.60 0.90
N VAL A 101 -5.08 -9.30 0.71
CA VAL A 101 -4.28 -8.50 1.65
C VAL A 101 -5.06 -7.42 2.38
N ALA A 102 -6.23 -7.01 1.86
CA ALA A 102 -7.00 -5.95 2.49
C ALA A 102 -8.51 -6.05 2.25
N ARG A 103 -9.29 -5.34 3.07
CA ARG A 103 -10.69 -4.97 2.78
C ARG A 103 -10.88 -3.48 3.06
N PRO A 104 -11.38 -2.66 2.12
CA PRO A 104 -11.69 -1.27 2.38
C PRO A 104 -12.99 -1.14 3.18
N GLY A 105 -13.02 -0.18 4.08
CA GLY A 105 -14.25 0.25 4.74
C GLY A 105 -14.91 1.43 4.01
N LYS A 106 -15.88 2.05 4.68
CA LYS A 106 -16.62 3.18 4.13
C LYS A 106 -15.75 4.46 4.15
N PRO A 107 -15.69 5.23 3.05
CA PRO A 107 -15.01 6.51 3.05
C PRO A 107 -15.55 7.49 4.11
N GLU A 108 -14.62 8.22 4.72
CA GLU A 108 -14.90 9.35 5.62
C GLU A 108 -15.48 10.53 4.83
N SER A 109 -16.46 11.23 5.42
CA SER A 109 -16.99 12.47 4.86
C SER A 109 -16.13 13.67 5.26
N GLY A 110 -16.29 14.80 4.54
CA GLY A 110 -15.64 16.07 4.89
C GLY A 110 -14.30 16.34 4.22
N PHE A 111 -13.78 15.39 3.43
CA PHE A 111 -12.55 15.57 2.67
C PHE A 111 -12.83 15.99 1.22
N THR A 112 -12.12 17.01 0.74
CA THR A 112 -12.17 17.47 -0.66
C THR A 112 -10.82 17.23 -1.31
N GLY A 113 -10.80 16.71 -2.54
CA GLY A 113 -9.57 16.47 -3.31
C GLY A 113 -8.85 15.16 -2.99
N VAL A 114 -9.25 14.49 -1.91
CA VAL A 114 -8.73 13.20 -1.45
C VAL A 114 -9.89 12.33 -0.96
N MET A 115 -9.80 11.02 -1.21
CA MET A 115 -10.66 10.04 -0.57
C MET A 115 -9.93 9.50 0.64
N VAL A 116 -10.53 9.62 1.83
CA VAL A 116 -9.99 9.05 3.06
C VAL A 116 -10.90 7.91 3.50
N LEU A 117 -10.33 6.75 3.78
CA LEU A 117 -11.10 5.57 4.20
C LEU A 117 -10.26 4.65 5.10
N PRO A 118 -10.88 3.91 6.04
CA PRO A 118 -10.20 2.83 6.73
C PRO A 118 -10.00 1.64 5.77
N VAL A 119 -8.86 0.98 5.88
CA VAL A 119 -8.55 -0.26 5.15
C VAL A 119 -8.06 -1.29 6.15
N TYR A 120 -8.78 -2.41 6.24
CA TYR A 120 -8.50 -3.51 7.15
C TYR A 120 -7.43 -4.40 6.56
N LYS A 121 -6.21 -4.28 7.08
CA LYS A 121 -5.02 -5.05 6.66
C LYS A 121 -3.98 -5.05 7.78
N SER A 122 -3.18 -6.10 7.83
CA SER A 122 -2.07 -6.20 8.78
C SER A 122 -0.75 -5.96 8.06
N HIS A 123 -0.42 -4.69 7.81
CA HIS A 123 0.59 -4.31 6.84
C HIS A 123 1.84 -3.72 7.50
N ARG A 124 2.98 -4.39 7.31
CA ARG A 124 4.29 -3.93 7.74
C ARG A 124 5.10 -3.48 6.52
N LEU A 125 5.81 -2.38 6.66
CA LEU A 125 6.56 -1.72 5.60
C LEU A 125 8.03 -1.67 5.96
N PHE A 126 8.89 -1.76 4.95
CA PHE A 126 10.32 -1.53 5.07
C PHE A 126 10.74 -0.42 4.09
N PHE A 127 11.42 0.58 4.62
CA PHE A 127 12.10 1.63 3.87
C PHE A 127 13.60 1.57 4.18
N ALA A 128 14.42 1.53 3.15
CA ALA A 128 15.87 1.49 3.30
C ALA A 128 16.43 2.84 3.76
N SER A 129 17.56 2.81 4.47
CA SER A 129 18.35 4.00 4.78
C SER A 129 18.69 4.77 3.50
N GLY A 130 18.73 6.10 3.58
CA GLY A 130 19.00 7.00 2.47
C GLY A 130 17.77 7.39 1.65
N ARG A 131 16.62 6.73 1.85
CA ARG A 131 15.35 7.15 1.23
C ARG A 131 14.92 8.51 1.79
N THR A 132 14.39 9.37 0.91
CA THR A 132 13.65 10.57 1.32
C THR A 132 12.17 10.27 1.20
N LEU A 133 11.45 10.34 2.32
CA LEU A 133 10.02 10.09 2.40
C LEU A 133 9.27 11.40 2.55
N GLU A 134 8.21 11.58 1.77
CA GLU A 134 7.20 12.60 2.06
C GLU A 134 6.21 12.04 3.10
N LEU A 135 6.07 12.72 4.23
CA LEU A 135 5.06 12.42 5.23
C LEU A 135 3.95 13.47 5.15
N LEU A 136 2.70 13.04 5.29
CA LEU A 136 1.56 13.95 5.42
C LEU A 136 1.14 14.05 6.88
N ASP A 137 1.25 15.23 7.47
CA ASP A 137 0.79 15.47 8.84
C ASP A 137 -0.69 15.88 8.80
N THR A 138 -1.54 15.16 9.53
CA THR A 138 -3.00 15.31 9.47
C THR A 138 -3.57 16.37 10.42
N GLY A 139 -2.69 17.06 11.17
CA GLY A 139 -3.04 18.16 12.08
C GLY A 139 -3.52 17.71 13.47
N ASP A 140 -3.69 16.42 13.69
CA ASP A 140 -4.13 15.76 14.92
C ASP A 140 -2.99 15.01 15.65
N GLY A 141 -1.74 15.31 15.28
CA GLY A 141 -0.54 14.69 15.86
C GLY A 141 -0.11 13.37 15.19
N PHE A 142 -0.82 12.93 14.15
CA PHE A 142 -0.43 11.76 13.36
C PHE A 142 0.10 12.14 11.98
N SER A 143 0.91 11.24 11.42
CA SER A 143 1.37 11.32 10.04
C SER A 143 0.86 10.14 9.21
N LEU A 144 0.77 10.32 7.91
CA LEU A 144 0.62 9.26 6.91
C LEU A 144 1.93 9.11 6.13
N VAL A 145 2.34 7.88 5.89
CA VAL A 145 3.55 7.51 5.14
C VAL A 145 3.21 7.19 3.69
N PRO A 146 4.13 7.44 2.73
CA PRO A 146 3.87 7.22 1.33
C PRO A 146 3.82 5.72 1.05
N GLN A 147 2.95 5.32 0.12
CA GLN A 147 2.68 3.92 -0.15
C GLN A 147 2.76 3.60 -1.61
N ALA A 148 2.09 4.40 -2.43
CA ALA A 148 2.17 4.27 -3.86
C ALA A 148 2.08 5.63 -4.52
N VAL A 149 2.84 5.77 -5.60
CA VAL A 149 2.76 6.87 -6.56
C VAL A 149 2.42 6.31 -7.92
N GLU A 150 2.06 7.19 -8.85
CA GLU A 150 1.68 6.79 -10.21
C GLU A 150 0.53 5.77 -10.25
N SER A 151 -0.24 5.73 -9.17
CA SER A 151 -1.35 4.79 -9.03
C SER A 151 -2.51 5.22 -9.90
N HIS A 152 -3.15 4.23 -10.53
CA HIS A 152 -4.41 4.42 -11.23
C HIS A 152 -5.45 3.43 -10.75
N LEU A 153 -6.47 3.95 -10.05
CA LEU A 153 -7.58 3.14 -9.57
C LEU A 153 -8.63 2.91 -10.66
N GLY A 154 -8.28 2.11 -11.66
CA GLY A 154 -9.15 1.81 -12.81
C GLY A 154 -9.36 2.99 -13.77
N ARG A 155 -8.57 4.08 -13.66
CA ARG A 155 -8.61 5.24 -14.55
C ARG A 155 -7.20 5.72 -14.87
N ARG A 156 -6.91 5.97 -16.16
CA ARG A 156 -5.59 6.47 -16.58
C ARG A 156 -5.19 7.73 -15.81
N LYS A 157 -3.93 7.79 -15.34
CA LYS A 157 -3.39 8.95 -14.64
C LYS A 157 -3.47 10.20 -15.52
N ASP A 158 -4.00 11.28 -14.96
CA ASP A 158 -3.96 12.61 -15.58
C ASP A 158 -2.90 13.46 -14.87
N PRO A 159 -1.75 13.75 -15.52
CA PRO A 159 -0.65 14.50 -14.91
C PRO A 159 -0.99 15.98 -14.67
N THR A 160 -2.09 16.49 -15.23
CA THR A 160 -2.55 17.87 -15.01
C THR A 160 -3.24 18.03 -13.65
N ILE A 161 -3.76 16.94 -13.08
CA ILE A 161 -4.41 16.96 -11.77
C ILE A 161 -3.34 17.13 -10.69
N LYS A 162 -3.36 18.28 -10.02
CA LYS A 162 -2.50 18.55 -8.86
C LYS A 162 -3.10 17.93 -7.59
N ARG A 163 -2.22 17.51 -6.67
CA ARG A 163 -2.64 17.07 -5.33
C ARG A 163 -3.30 18.22 -4.60
N GLN A 164 -4.51 17.99 -4.10
CA GLN A 164 -5.22 18.94 -3.26
C GLN A 164 -5.23 18.41 -1.83
N MET A 165 -4.54 19.10 -0.93
CA MET A 165 -4.48 18.75 0.49
C MET A 165 -5.78 19.16 1.19
N PRO A 166 -6.30 18.33 2.12
CA PRO A 166 -7.33 18.76 3.06
C PRO A 166 -6.89 19.95 3.90
N ASN A 167 -7.87 20.70 4.41
CA ASN A 167 -7.60 21.78 5.35
C ASN A 167 -6.87 21.25 6.60
N GLY A 168 -5.83 21.98 7.02
CA GLY A 168 -5.01 21.62 8.19
C GLY A 168 -3.98 20.52 7.94
N TRP A 169 -4.00 19.87 6.78
CA TRP A 169 -2.97 18.90 6.43
C TRP A 169 -1.76 19.61 5.84
N THR A 170 -0.57 19.14 6.19
CA THR A 170 0.70 19.63 5.64
C THR A 170 1.54 18.45 5.17
N SER A 171 2.63 18.73 4.44
CA SER A 171 3.63 17.72 4.15
C SER A 171 5.02 18.17 4.55
N ARG A 172 5.83 17.19 4.94
CA ARG A 172 7.24 17.36 5.27
C ARG A 172 8.04 16.21 4.69
N HIS A 173 9.32 16.45 4.45
CA HIS A 173 10.22 15.42 3.95
C HIS A 173 11.20 15.04 5.06
N ILE A 174 11.48 13.74 5.15
CA ILE A 174 12.53 13.21 6.03
C ILE A 174 13.47 12.34 5.19
N THR A 175 14.77 12.39 5.48
CA THR A 175 15.74 11.46 4.90
C THR A 175 16.15 10.46 5.96
N LEU A 176 15.96 9.17 5.66
CA LEU A 176 16.25 8.10 6.59
C LEU A 176 17.76 7.93 6.76
N LYS A 177 18.24 7.99 8.01
CA LYS A 177 19.64 7.66 8.34
C LYS A 177 19.83 6.14 8.47
N ASP A 178 18.83 5.49 9.04
CA ASP A 178 18.78 4.05 9.26
C ASP A 178 17.57 3.45 8.53
N ASN A 179 17.55 2.13 8.38
CA ASN A 179 16.39 1.42 7.87
C ASN A 179 15.19 1.66 8.79
N LEU A 180 14.02 1.87 8.19
CA LEU A 180 12.78 2.13 8.90
C LEU A 180 11.78 0.99 8.63
N VAL A 181 11.35 0.33 9.71
CA VAL A 181 10.24 -0.63 9.68
C VAL A 181 9.03 0.01 10.33
N ILE A 182 7.89 -0.02 9.65
CA ILE A 182 6.63 0.56 10.13
C ILE A 182 5.57 -0.52 10.16
N ASP A 183 4.96 -0.72 11.33
CA ASP A 183 3.68 -1.41 11.47
C ASP A 183 2.54 -0.41 11.31
N LEU A 184 1.75 -0.56 10.25
CA LEU A 184 0.53 0.22 10.11
C LEU A 184 -0.54 -0.32 11.07
N PRO A 185 -1.35 0.55 11.69
CA PRO A 185 -2.48 0.11 12.47
C PRO A 185 -3.51 -0.63 11.59
N CYS A 186 -4.34 -1.46 12.22
CA CYS A 186 -5.48 -2.10 11.55
C CYS A 186 -6.79 -1.68 12.26
N PRO A 187 -7.71 -0.98 11.58
CA PRO A 187 -7.60 -0.54 10.19
C PRO A 187 -6.55 0.56 10.00
N ALA A 188 -5.88 0.55 8.85
CA ALA A 188 -5.05 1.65 8.41
C ALA A 188 -5.96 2.74 7.86
N ARG A 189 -5.72 4.00 8.22
CA ARG A 189 -6.33 5.15 7.56
C ARG A 189 -5.57 5.42 6.26
N VAL A 190 -6.28 5.36 5.15
CA VAL A 190 -5.72 5.47 3.81
C VAL A 190 -6.23 6.74 3.14
N ALA A 191 -5.33 7.54 2.61
CA ALA A 191 -5.61 8.75 1.85
C ALA A 191 -5.22 8.53 0.38
N ILE A 192 -6.22 8.58 -0.50
CA ILE A 192 -6.08 8.36 -1.95
C ILE A 192 -6.35 9.69 -2.64
N PHE A 193 -5.31 10.32 -3.18
CA PHE A 193 -5.43 11.58 -3.87
C PHE A 193 -5.79 11.39 -5.34
N LYS A 194 -6.48 12.39 -5.92
CA LYS A 194 -6.89 12.33 -7.34
C LYS A 194 -5.72 12.29 -8.32
N ASN A 195 -4.53 12.72 -7.92
CA ASN A 195 -3.32 12.65 -8.74
C ASN A 195 -2.65 11.25 -8.72
N GLY A 196 -3.18 10.31 -7.93
CA GLY A 196 -2.69 8.93 -7.82
C GLY A 196 -1.73 8.69 -6.65
N ASP A 197 -1.41 9.70 -5.84
CA ASP A 197 -0.61 9.49 -4.63
C ASP A 197 -1.46 8.82 -3.55
N ILE A 198 -0.88 7.85 -2.86
CA ILE A 198 -1.54 7.11 -1.79
C ILE A 198 -0.64 7.11 -0.55
N PHE A 199 -1.24 7.44 0.59
CA PHE A 199 -0.57 7.48 1.89
C PHE A 199 -1.37 6.69 2.93
N HIS A 200 -0.67 5.95 3.80
CA HIS A 200 -1.30 5.15 4.87
C HIS A 200 -0.78 5.57 6.25
N GLY A 201 -1.61 5.40 7.27
CA GLY A 201 -1.27 5.61 8.66
C GLY A 201 -2.45 5.24 9.55
N PRO A 202 -2.71 5.95 10.66
CA PRO A 202 -1.80 6.91 11.29
C PRO A 202 -0.51 6.24 11.76
N VAL A 203 0.60 6.97 11.69
CA VAL A 203 1.84 6.59 12.37
C VAL A 203 2.33 7.75 13.22
N GLN A 204 2.97 7.41 14.32
CA GLN A 204 3.72 8.37 15.13
C GLN A 204 5.21 8.10 14.88
N LEU A 205 5.85 9.01 14.15
CA LEU A 205 7.26 8.90 13.80
C LEU A 205 8.03 9.99 14.54
N ASP A 206 8.69 9.61 15.64
CA ASP A 206 9.69 10.42 16.32
C ASP A 206 11.02 10.30 15.58
N LEU A 207 11.07 10.87 14.37
CA LEU A 207 12.28 10.91 13.55
C LEU A 207 12.86 12.33 13.56
N PRO A 208 14.16 12.50 13.83
CA PRO A 208 14.79 13.81 13.81
C PRO A 208 14.71 14.38 12.38
N THR A 209 14.14 15.58 12.28
CA THR A 209 14.18 16.43 11.08
C THR A 209 15.59 16.91 10.78
#